data_AF-A0A1J3ISH5-F1
#
_entry.id   AF-A0A1J3ISH5-F1
#
_cell.length_a   1.000
_cell.length_b   1.000
_cell.length_c   1.000
_cell.angle_alpha   90.00
_cell.angle_beta   90.00
_cell.angle_gamma   90.00
#
_symmetry.space_group_name_H-M   'P 1'
#
loop_
_entity.id
_entity.type
_entity.pdbx_description
1 polymer ?
#
loop_
_entity_poly.entity_id
_entity_poly.type
_entity_poly.pdbx_seq_one_letter_code
_entity_poly.pdbx_strand_id
1 'polypeptide(L)'
;PSVLLMAAMTNVQIARPTMYQVVKEMVDKMGYQVRLVRVTKRVHEAYFAQLFLSKVGNASDCISFDLRPSDAINIAVRCKVPIQVNKYLAYSDGMRVIESRKPSTTTPPPASDGLLFTEQDRPNGQACLDTKEFNILSNMMLAVNEEKYDEAAEWRDKLGQFRAKRNLKKYT
;
A
#
# COMPACT_ATOMS: atom_id res chain seq x y z
N PRO A 1 -3.39 -17.74 1.63
CA PRO A 1 -3.94 -16.87 2.69
C PRO A 1 -4.56 -17.71 3.81
N SER A 2 -4.35 -17.35 5.09
CA SER A 2 -4.95 -18.11 6.19
C SER A 2 -6.46 -17.89 6.25
N VAL A 3 -7.22 -18.94 6.55
CA VAL A 3 -8.71 -18.92 6.60
C VAL A 3 -9.20 -17.81 7.55
N LEU A 4 -8.51 -17.61 8.67
CA LEU A 4 -8.83 -16.59 9.66
C LEU A 4 -8.60 -15.16 9.15
N LEU A 5 -7.64 -14.96 8.24
CA LEU A 5 -7.40 -13.65 7.63
C LEU A 5 -8.47 -13.34 6.59
N MET A 6 -8.85 -14.34 5.79
CA MET A 6 -9.96 -14.19 4.84
C MET A 6 -11.25 -13.83 5.56
N ALA A 7 -11.60 -14.54 6.64
CA ALA A 7 -12.79 -14.24 7.45
C ALA A 7 -12.76 -12.81 8.04
N ALA A 8 -11.58 -12.32 8.44
CA ALA A 8 -11.42 -10.96 8.95
C ALA A 8 -11.59 -9.89 7.87
N MET A 9 -11.14 -10.18 6.65
CA MET A 9 -11.29 -9.28 5.50
C MET A 9 -12.73 -9.24 5.00
N THR A 10 -13.42 -10.38 4.94
CA THR A 10 -14.82 -10.48 4.52
C THR A 10 -15.82 -10.16 5.63
N ASN A 11 -15.33 -9.82 6.83
CA ASN A 11 -16.12 -9.49 8.01
C ASN A 11 -17.14 -10.59 8.40
N VAL A 12 -16.77 -11.85 8.16
CA VAL A 12 -17.60 -13.01 8.49
C VAL A 12 -17.47 -13.29 9.98
N GLN A 13 -18.61 -13.29 10.69
CA GLN A 13 -18.66 -13.60 12.12
C GLN A 13 -18.48 -15.11 12.32
N ILE A 14 -17.50 -15.48 13.13
CA ILE A 14 -17.25 -16.86 13.54
C ILE A 14 -17.92 -17.06 14.90
N ALA A 15 -18.71 -18.13 15.05
CA ALA A 15 -19.53 -18.38 16.24
C ALA A 15 -18.72 -18.48 17.55
N ARG A 16 -17.41 -18.81 17.46
CA ARG A 16 -16.51 -18.89 18.60
C ARG A 16 -15.42 -17.82 18.50
N PRO A 17 -15.01 -17.22 19.63
CA PRO A 17 -13.94 -16.23 19.63
C PRO A 17 -12.64 -16.85 19.13
N THR A 18 -12.04 -16.20 18.14
CA THR A 18 -10.74 -16.59 17.59
C THR A 18 -9.61 -16.14 18.52
N MET A 19 -8.44 -16.79 18.42
CA MET A 19 -7.25 -16.39 19.17
C MET A 19 -6.92 -14.89 19.00
N TYR A 20 -7.13 -14.33 17.81
CA TYR A 20 -6.89 -12.91 17.54
C TYR A 20 -7.90 -11.97 18.23
N GLN A 21 -9.15 -12.41 18.43
CA GLN A 21 -10.13 -11.67 19.23
C GLN A 21 -9.76 -11.72 20.72
N VAL A 22 -9.35 -12.89 21.21
CA VAL A 22 -8.88 -13.04 22.60
C VAL A 22 -7.66 -12.16 22.87
N VAL A 23 -6.69 -12.13 21.95
CA VAL A 23 -5.52 -11.23 22.06
C VAL A 23 -5.93 -9.76 22.07
N LYS A 24 -6.88 -9.36 21.22
CA LYS A 24 -7.41 -7.99 21.22
C LYS A 24 -8.02 -7.65 22.59
N GLU A 25 -8.91 -8.48 23.10
CA GLU A 25 -9.55 -8.27 24.41
C GLU A 25 -8.53 -8.24 25.56
N MET A 26 -7.49 -9.08 25.48
CA MET A 26 -6.40 -9.10 26.45
C MET A 26 -5.62 -7.78 26.46
N VAL A 27 -5.26 -7.27 25.28
CA VAL A 27 -4.57 -5.98 25.13
C VAL A 27 -5.43 -4.84 25.68
N ASP A 28 -6.72 -4.82 25.32
CA ASP A 28 -7.67 -3.79 25.78
C ASP A 28 -7.82 -3.83 27.32
N LYS A 29 -7.96 -5.03 27.92
CA LYS A 29 -8.05 -5.20 29.39
C LYS A 29 -6.78 -4.84 30.14
N MET A 30 -5.62 -4.97 29.50
CA MET A 30 -4.34 -4.56 30.07
C MET A 30 -4.10 -3.04 30.01
N GLY A 31 -5.04 -2.26 29.45
CA GLY A 31 -4.93 -0.81 29.32
C GLY A 31 -3.95 -0.39 28.21
N TYR A 32 -3.75 -1.25 27.22
CA TYR A 32 -2.98 -0.95 26.02
C TYR A 32 -3.89 -0.91 24.80
N GLN A 33 -3.42 -0.24 23.75
CA GLN A 33 -4.07 -0.20 22.45
C GLN A 33 -3.06 -0.55 21.36
N VAL A 34 -3.47 -1.37 20.40
CA VAL A 34 -2.67 -1.63 19.21
C VAL A 34 -2.60 -0.34 18.38
N ARG A 35 -1.39 0.11 18.03
CA ARG A 35 -1.18 1.31 17.21
C ARG A 35 -0.96 1.02 15.75
N LEU A 36 -0.01 0.12 15.45
CA LEU A 36 0.38 -0.21 14.10
C LEU A 36 1.11 -1.54 14.04
N VAL A 37 1.18 -2.10 12.84
CA VAL A 37 2.03 -3.25 12.53
C VAL A 37 3.07 -2.85 11.50
N ARG A 38 4.31 -3.30 11.65
CA ARG A 38 5.39 -3.04 10.71
C ARG A 38 6.06 -4.33 10.24
N VAL A 39 6.10 -4.56 8.94
CA VAL A 39 6.94 -5.62 8.35
C VAL A 39 8.35 -5.06 8.13
N THR A 40 9.35 -5.63 8.80
CA THR A 40 10.64 -4.97 9.01
C THR A 40 11.76 -5.52 8.14
N LYS A 41 12.03 -6.81 8.21
CA LYS A 41 13.17 -7.47 7.54
C LYS A 41 12.80 -8.85 7.01
N ARG A 42 13.60 -9.34 6.06
CA ARG A 42 13.60 -10.70 5.54
C ARG A 42 14.96 -11.32 5.83
N VAL A 43 14.97 -12.52 6.41
CA VAL A 43 16.19 -13.26 6.76
C VAL A 43 15.95 -14.72 6.39
N HIS A 44 16.81 -15.30 5.54
CA HIS A 44 16.68 -16.67 5.04
C HIS A 44 15.25 -16.99 4.55
N GLU A 45 14.73 -16.22 3.59
CA GLU A 45 13.38 -16.37 3.05
C GLU A 45 12.22 -16.08 4.04
N ALA A 46 12.50 -15.85 5.33
CA ALA A 46 11.49 -15.59 6.34
C ALA A 46 11.36 -14.09 6.63
N TYR A 47 10.13 -13.58 6.52
CA TYR A 47 9.80 -12.19 6.85
C TYR A 47 9.48 -12.05 8.35
N PHE A 48 9.86 -10.91 8.92
CA PHE A 48 9.62 -10.53 10.30
C PHE A 48 8.69 -9.32 10.38
N ALA A 49 7.80 -9.33 11.36
CA ALA A 49 6.91 -8.22 11.62
C ALA A 49 6.92 -7.84 13.10
N GLN A 50 6.58 -6.59 13.39
CA GLN A 50 6.50 -6.01 14.72
C GLN A 50 5.11 -5.43 14.95
N LEU A 51 4.51 -5.76 16.08
CA LEU A 51 3.27 -5.18 16.58
C LEU A 51 3.61 -4.12 17.61
N PHE A 52 3.15 -2.88 17.39
CA PHE A 52 3.36 -1.78 18.32
C PHE A 52 2.08 -1.54 19.13
N LEU A 53 2.21 -1.55 20.45
CA LEU A 53 1.17 -1.21 21.41
C LEU A 53 1.55 0.09 22.12
N SER A 54 0.57 0.91 22.48
CA SER A 54 0.76 2.04 23.39
C SER A 54 -0.20 1.96 24.56
N LYS A 55 0.22 2.48 25.71
CA LYS A 55 -0.65 2.59 26.87
C LYS A 55 -1.78 3.60 26.60
N VAL A 56 -2.99 3.27 27.01
CA VAL A 56 -4.13 4.20 26.91
C VAL A 56 -3.85 5.41 27.81
N GLY A 57 -3.83 6.60 27.22
CA GLY A 57 -3.54 7.87 27.91
C GLY A 57 -2.07 8.29 27.94
N ASN A 58 -1.12 7.45 27.49
CA ASN A 58 0.28 7.85 27.31
C ASN A 58 0.84 7.32 25.97
N ALA A 59 0.95 8.21 24.99
CA ALA A 59 1.43 7.86 23.66
C ALA A 59 2.96 7.65 23.58
N SER A 60 3.71 8.04 24.61
CA SER A 60 5.17 7.91 24.68
C SER A 60 5.61 6.50 25.08
N ASP A 61 4.79 5.80 25.86
CA ASP A 61 5.06 4.42 26.28
C ASP A 61 4.63 3.46 25.17
N CYS A 62 5.57 3.09 24.32
CA CYS A 62 5.38 2.18 23.19
C CYS A 62 6.09 0.85 23.44
N ILE A 63 5.36 -0.26 23.36
CA ILE A 63 5.90 -1.62 23.47
C ILE A 63 5.81 -2.29 22.11
N SER A 64 6.86 -2.99 21.70
CA SER A 64 6.90 -3.74 20.44
C SER A 64 7.00 -5.24 20.69
N PHE A 65 6.19 -6.03 19.97
CA PHE A 65 6.27 -7.49 19.97
C PHE A 65 6.67 -8.00 18.59
N ASP A 66 7.65 -8.90 18.54
CA ASP A 66 8.02 -9.60 17.32
C ASP A 66 6.99 -10.71 17.02
N LEU A 67 6.47 -10.71 15.79
CA LEU A 67 5.47 -11.64 15.31
C LEU A 67 5.80 -12.10 13.88
N ARG A 68 5.19 -13.23 13.49
CA ARG A 68 5.13 -13.59 12.06
C ARG A 68 4.23 -12.60 11.33
N PRO A 69 4.55 -12.22 10.09
CA PRO A 69 3.75 -11.27 9.32
C PRO A 69 2.27 -11.68 9.18
N SER A 70 1.99 -12.98 9.01
CA SER A 70 0.62 -13.49 8.91
C SER A 70 -0.22 -13.18 10.15
N ASP A 71 0.38 -13.29 11.34
CA ASP A 71 -0.29 -13.06 12.62
C ASP A 71 -0.45 -11.56 12.87
N ALA A 72 0.61 -10.79 12.61
CA ALA A 72 0.59 -9.35 12.75
C ALA A 72 -0.48 -8.70 11.85
N ILE A 73 -0.58 -9.10 10.57
CA ILE A 73 -1.61 -8.61 9.65
C ILE A 73 -3.01 -9.00 10.15
N ASN A 74 -3.19 -10.23 10.65
CA ASN A 74 -4.49 -10.69 11.18
C ASN A 74 -4.99 -9.85 12.36
N ILE A 75 -4.06 -9.45 13.25
CA ILE A 75 -4.35 -8.55 14.37
C ILE A 75 -4.65 -7.15 13.82
N ALA A 76 -3.86 -6.66 12.86
CA ALA A 76 -4.03 -5.33 12.29
C ALA A 76 -5.41 -5.13 11.63
N VAL A 77 -5.84 -6.10 10.83
CA VAL A 77 -7.15 -6.06 10.13
C VAL A 77 -8.31 -6.03 11.11
N ARG A 78 -8.22 -6.77 12.23
CA ARG A 78 -9.25 -6.80 13.28
C ARG A 78 -9.26 -5.56 14.17
N CYS A 79 -8.08 -5.02 14.48
CA CYS A 79 -7.94 -3.81 15.28
C CYS A 79 -8.12 -2.53 14.45
N LYS A 80 -8.23 -2.64 13.12
CA LYS A 80 -8.34 -1.52 12.17
C LYS A 80 -7.19 -0.53 12.31
N VAL A 81 -5.98 -1.05 12.43
CA VAL A 81 -4.75 -0.26 12.56
C VAL A 81 -3.93 -0.28 11.27
N PRO A 82 -3.12 0.76 11.00
CA PRO A 82 -2.29 0.81 9.81
C PRO A 82 -1.22 -0.30 9.77
N ILE A 83 -1.01 -0.83 8.57
CA ILE A 83 0.07 -1.77 8.25
C ILE A 83 1.14 -0.99 7.49
N GLN A 84 2.36 -1.01 8.01
CA GLN A 84 3.54 -0.40 7.42
C GLN A 84 4.50 -1.48 6.95
N VAL A 85 5.20 -1.21 5.85
CA VAL A 85 6.23 -2.11 5.31
C VAL A 85 7.51 -1.32 5.14
N ASN A 86 8.64 -1.94 5.48
CA ASN A 86 9.94 -1.37 5.23
C ASN A 86 10.11 -1.06 3.73
N LYS A 87 10.49 0.18 3.43
CA LYS A 87 10.74 0.67 2.07
C LYS A 87 11.61 -0.33 1.29
N TYR A 88 12.75 -0.75 1.83
CA TYR A 88 13.69 -1.62 1.13
C TYR A 88 13.09 -2.97 0.75
N LEU A 89 12.29 -3.57 1.64
CA LEU A 89 11.58 -4.82 1.35
C LEU A 89 10.54 -4.63 0.23
N ALA A 90 9.80 -3.53 0.27
CA ALA A 90 8.80 -3.25 -0.76
C ALA A 90 9.43 -3.02 -2.15
N TYR A 91 10.66 -2.48 -2.22
CA TYR A 91 11.35 -2.30 -3.50
C TYR A 91 12.05 -3.56 -4.00
N SER A 92 12.65 -4.36 -3.12
CA SER A 92 13.37 -5.57 -3.54
C SER A 92 12.43 -6.71 -3.91
N ASP A 93 11.38 -6.89 -3.12
CA ASP A 93 10.52 -8.10 -3.19
C ASP A 93 9.11 -7.76 -3.69
N GLY A 94 8.78 -6.47 -3.80
CA GLY A 94 7.46 -6.02 -4.24
C GLY A 94 7.24 -6.27 -5.73
N MET A 95 6.11 -6.89 -6.06
CA MET A 95 5.65 -7.01 -7.43
C MET A 95 4.82 -5.79 -7.83
N ARG A 96 5.16 -5.17 -8.96
CA ARG A 96 4.32 -4.15 -9.59
C ARG A 96 3.23 -4.86 -10.36
N VAL A 97 1.98 -4.75 -9.90
CA VAL A 97 0.84 -5.20 -10.69
C VAL A 97 0.67 -4.22 -11.84
N ILE A 98 1.15 -4.60 -13.01
CA ILE A 98 0.83 -3.91 -14.25
C ILE A 98 -0.55 -4.40 -14.61
N GLU A 99 -1.59 -3.58 -14.41
CA GLU A 99 -2.93 -3.93 -14.85
C GLU A 99 -2.89 -4.20 -16.35
N SER A 100 -3.06 -5.46 -16.72
CA SER A 100 -3.22 -5.84 -18.11
C SER A 100 -4.56 -5.27 -18.56
N ARG A 101 -4.51 -4.14 -19.27
CA ARG A 101 -5.61 -3.67 -20.10
C ARG A 101 -6.14 -4.88 -20.88
N LYS A 102 -7.46 -5.11 -20.83
CA LYS A 102 -8.18 -6.19 -21.55
C LYS A 102 -7.54 -6.51 -22.91
N PRO A 103 -7.48 -7.78 -23.33
CA PRO A 103 -6.76 -8.19 -24.53
C PRO A 103 -7.52 -7.70 -25.77
N SER A 104 -7.23 -6.48 -26.23
CA SER A 104 -7.48 -6.10 -27.61
C SER A 104 -6.29 -6.58 -28.43
N THR A 105 -6.54 -7.60 -29.22
CA THR A 105 -5.83 -8.08 -30.40
C THR A 105 -4.85 -7.04 -30.98
N THR A 106 -3.58 -7.43 -31.14
CA THR A 106 -2.66 -7.13 -32.29
C THR A 106 -1.19 -7.08 -31.82
N THR A 107 -0.45 -8.14 -32.21
CA THR A 107 1.01 -8.27 -32.44
C THR A 107 2.00 -8.08 -31.27
N PRO A 108 2.93 -9.03 -31.02
CA PRO A 108 4.01 -8.84 -30.06
C PRO A 108 5.13 -7.96 -30.66
N PRO A 109 5.67 -6.96 -29.93
CA PRO A 109 6.96 -6.36 -30.29
C PRO A 109 8.11 -7.23 -29.74
N PRO A 110 9.28 -7.19 -30.40
CA PRO A 110 10.40 -8.07 -30.08
C PRO A 110 11.05 -7.66 -28.76
N ALA A 111 11.71 -8.64 -28.14
CA ALA A 111 12.65 -8.42 -27.07
C ALA A 111 13.65 -7.32 -27.46
N SER A 112 13.62 -6.21 -26.75
CA SER A 112 14.76 -5.30 -26.67
C SER A 112 15.08 -5.12 -25.20
N ASP A 113 16.15 -5.81 -24.80
CA ASP A 113 17.04 -5.35 -23.76
C ASP A 113 17.36 -3.86 -23.94
N GLY A 114 17.54 -3.17 -22.82
CA GLY A 114 18.27 -1.90 -22.79
C GLY A 114 17.49 -0.70 -22.30
N LEU A 115 17.90 -0.24 -21.12
CA LEU A 115 17.66 1.07 -20.49
C LEU A 115 16.43 1.15 -19.56
N LEU A 116 16.55 0.43 -18.44
CA LEU A 116 16.02 0.91 -17.17
C LEU A 116 16.62 2.30 -16.92
N PHE A 117 15.78 3.33 -16.99
CA PHE A 117 16.10 4.67 -16.48
C PHE A 117 16.43 4.55 -14.99
N THR A 118 17.70 4.33 -14.67
CA THR A 118 18.27 4.49 -13.34
C THR A 118 18.47 5.98 -13.10
N GLU A 119 17.38 6.72 -12.94
CA GLU A 119 17.43 7.95 -12.15
C GLU A 119 16.68 7.68 -10.85
N GLN A 120 17.46 7.49 -9.79
CA GLN A 120 16.97 7.25 -8.45
C GLN A 120 16.30 8.52 -7.90
N ASP A 121 15.01 8.44 -7.58
CA ASP A 121 14.34 9.45 -6.76
C ASP A 121 14.85 9.36 -5.30
N ARG A 122 15.77 10.25 -4.94
CA ARG A 122 16.09 10.60 -3.55
C ARG A 122 15.03 11.57 -3.02
N PRO A 123 14.54 11.42 -1.77
CA PRO A 123 13.62 12.41 -1.20
C PRO A 123 14.38 13.70 -0.86
N ASN A 124 14.39 14.67 -1.78
CA ASN A 124 14.98 15.99 -1.55
C ASN A 124 13.94 17.04 -1.08
N GLY A 125 12.74 16.61 -0.67
CA GLY A 125 11.64 17.53 -0.32
C GLY A 125 11.04 18.31 -1.50
N GLN A 126 11.56 18.13 -2.72
CA GLN A 126 11.05 18.76 -3.93
C GLN A 126 9.78 18.05 -4.42
N ALA A 127 8.83 18.80 -4.98
CA ALA A 127 7.59 18.23 -5.52
C ALA A 127 7.86 17.30 -6.72
N CYS A 128 7.71 15.99 -6.50
CA CYS A 128 7.86 14.96 -7.53
C CYS A 128 6.80 15.14 -8.64
N LEU A 129 7.25 15.19 -9.89
CA LEU A 129 6.37 15.34 -11.06
C LEU A 129 5.47 14.10 -11.26
N ASP A 130 5.97 12.93 -10.94
CA ASP A 130 5.23 11.67 -11.08
C ASP A 130 4.08 11.59 -10.07
N THR A 131 4.26 12.14 -8.86
CA THR A 131 3.16 12.29 -7.88
C THR A 131 2.06 13.22 -8.40
N LYS A 132 2.42 14.31 -9.09
CA LYS A 132 1.43 15.23 -9.67
C LYS A 132 0.65 14.57 -10.81
N GLU A 133 1.34 13.82 -11.67
CA GLU A 133 0.70 13.06 -12.75
C GLU A 133 -0.27 12.01 -12.19
N PHE A 134 0.16 11.28 -11.15
CA PHE A 134 -0.65 10.28 -10.46
C PHE A 134 -1.93 10.89 -9.88
N ASN A 135 -1.83 12.06 -9.24
CA ASN A 135 -3.01 12.74 -8.66
C ASN A 135 -4.02 13.15 -9.74
N ILE A 136 -3.55 13.67 -10.88
CA ILE A 136 -4.41 14.03 -12.03
C ILE A 136 -5.13 12.79 -12.57
N LEU A 137 -4.40 11.68 -12.75
CA LEU A 137 -4.95 10.41 -13.21
C LEU A 137 -5.97 9.83 -12.22
N SER A 138 -5.68 9.86 -10.92
CA SER A 138 -6.58 9.36 -9.89
C SER A 138 -7.89 10.16 -9.86
N ASN A 139 -7.82 11.49 -9.98
CA ASN A 139 -9.02 12.33 -10.02
C ASN A 139 -9.86 12.09 -11.27
N MET A 140 -9.21 11.89 -12.42
CA MET A 140 -9.89 11.49 -13.65
C MET A 140 -10.64 10.17 -13.47
N MET A 141 -9.99 9.16 -12.88
CA MET A 141 -10.60 7.84 -12.65
C MET A 141 -11.77 7.89 -11.66
N LEU A 142 -11.67 8.73 -10.62
CA LEU A 142 -12.77 8.99 -9.69
C LEU A 142 -13.98 9.61 -10.41
N ALA A 143 -13.76 10.63 -11.25
CA ALA A 143 -14.84 11.27 -12.00
C ALA A 143 -15.53 10.30 -12.99
N VAL A 144 -14.78 9.39 -13.61
CA VAL A 144 -15.35 8.34 -14.47
C VAL A 144 -16.21 7.36 -13.66
N ASN A 145 -15.75 6.96 -12.48
CA ASN A 145 -16.51 6.07 -11.59
C ASN A 145 -17.78 6.73 -11.03
N GLU A 146 -17.77 8.06 -10.86
CA GLU A 146 -18.93 8.86 -10.45
C GLU A 146 -19.85 9.27 -11.62
N GLU A 147 -19.58 8.79 -12.84
CA GLU A 147 -20.32 9.12 -14.07
C GLU A 147 -20.33 10.63 -14.42
N LYS A 148 -19.40 11.40 -13.87
CA LYS A 148 -19.22 12.83 -14.18
C LYS A 148 -18.26 13.00 -15.35
N TYR A 149 -18.77 12.76 -16.56
CA TYR A 149 -17.95 12.73 -17.77
C TYR A 149 -17.36 14.09 -18.16
N ASP A 150 -18.05 15.20 -17.85
CA ASP A 150 -17.54 16.55 -18.12
C ASP A 150 -16.27 16.85 -17.31
N GLU A 151 -16.29 16.53 -16.00
CA GLU A 151 -15.11 16.67 -15.13
C GLU A 151 -13.97 15.73 -15.55
N ALA A 152 -14.30 14.50 -15.95
CA ALA A 152 -13.32 13.54 -16.46
C ALA A 152 -12.62 14.06 -17.73
N ALA A 153 -13.36 14.74 -18.62
CA ALA A 153 -12.79 15.37 -19.81
C ALA A 153 -11.82 16.50 -19.45
N GLU A 154 -12.15 17.35 -18.47
CA GLU A 154 -11.22 18.37 -17.99
C GLU A 154 -9.94 17.76 -17.41
N TRP A 155 -10.05 16.69 -16.63
CA TRP A 155 -8.88 16.01 -16.06
C TRP A 155 -8.01 15.37 -17.14
N ARG A 156 -8.62 14.81 -18.19
CA ARG A 156 -7.90 14.30 -19.36
C ARG A 156 -7.12 15.40 -20.06
N ASP A 157 -7.72 16.57 -20.28
CA ASP A 157 -7.05 17.69 -20.95
C ASP A 157 -5.91 18.25 -20.08
N LYS A 158 -6.12 18.36 -18.76
CA LYS A 158 -5.07 18.73 -17.79
C LYS A 158 -3.90 17.74 -17.83
N LEU A 159 -4.18 16.44 -17.94
CA LEU A 159 -3.15 15.40 -18.07
C LEU A 159 -2.37 15.54 -19.39
N GLY A 160 -3.07 15.79 -20.50
CA GLY A 160 -2.45 16.02 -21.81
C GLY A 160 -1.50 17.21 -21.79
N GLN A 161 -1.93 18.33 -21.23
CA GLN A 161 -1.09 19.52 -21.07
C GLN A 161 0.12 19.27 -20.17
N PHE A 162 -0.06 18.51 -19.07
CA PHE A 162 1.03 18.16 -18.16
C PHE A 162 2.09 17.30 -18.85
N ARG A 163 1.67 16.28 -19.62
CA ARG A 163 2.57 15.41 -20.39
C ARG A 163 3.28 16.16 -21.51
N ALA A 164 2.59 17.05 -22.22
CA ALA A 164 3.19 17.89 -23.24
C ALA A 164 4.29 18.78 -22.63
N LYS A 165 4.00 19.49 -21.53
CA LYS A 165 4.98 20.31 -20.80
C LYS A 165 6.19 19.49 -20.31
N ARG A 166 5.97 18.25 -19.87
CA ARG A 166 7.06 17.34 -19.45
C ARG A 166 7.94 16.92 -20.62
N ASN A 167 7.35 16.61 -21.77
CA ASN A 167 8.10 16.22 -22.95
C ASN A 167 8.93 17.39 -23.48
N LEU A 168 8.41 18.62 -23.51
CA LEU A 168 9.19 19.82 -23.86
C LEU A 168 10.42 20.02 -22.97
N LYS A 169 10.31 19.80 -21.65
CA LYS A 169 11.42 19.88 -20.71
C LYS A 169 12.49 18.80 -20.84
N LYS A 170 12.23 17.72 -21.59
CA LYS A 170 13.24 16.66 -21.86
C LYS A 170 14.13 16.98 -23.06
N TYR A 171 13.76 17.96 -23.90
CA TYR A 171 14.49 18.34 -25.12
C TYR A 171 15.18 19.72 -25.03
N THR A 172 15.20 20.32 -23.83
CA THR A 172 15.95 21.55 -23.52
C THR A 172 16.91 21.27 -22.38
#